data_AF-A0A1X7M5E0-F1
#
_entry.id   AF-A0A1X7M5E0-F1
#
_cell.length_a   1.000
_cell.length_b   1.000
_cell.length_c   1.000
_cell.angle_alpha   90.00
_cell.angle_beta   90.00
_cell.angle_gamma   90.00
#
_symmetry.space_group_name_H-M   'P 1'
#
loop_
_entity.id
_entity.type
_entity.pdbx_description
1 polymer ?
#
loop_
_entity_poly.entity_id
_entity_poly.type
_entity_poly.pdbx_seq_one_letter_code
_entity_poly.pdbx_strand_id
1 'polypeptide(L)'
;MPSESSVQKTEKRQTVTDEQRDMALRILATAMAIMRDDQPFDPAHTIFGRNFAVNLRRGSMSTEYSFENPAFPRAYITLSVVADPTDYTADRRKVKRVPTEFTVWFSPLMKGITRSMLEDLFPLDIGYWVDGNGNRRPGNDMGAIPPQVLLHHYRYRASNQPASRFPVDVQLAFGDPDPQATDGDAPKTPVLLGVLLTRDYSELIPKQR
;
A
#
# COMPACT_ATOMS: atom_id res chain seq x y z
N MET A 1 -14.37 45.90 -30.03
CA MET A 1 -14.72 45.82 -28.59
C MET A 1 -16.11 45.22 -28.48
N PRO A 2 -16.39 44.26 -27.57
CA PRO A 2 -15.59 43.11 -27.12
C PRO A 2 -16.43 41.78 -27.13
N SER A 3 -15.84 40.59 -27.32
CA SER A 3 -15.55 39.54 -26.30
C SER A 3 -16.68 38.54 -25.96
N GLU A 4 -16.38 37.24 -26.10
CA GLU A 4 -16.71 36.15 -25.14
C GLU A 4 -15.81 34.95 -25.51
N SER A 5 -14.54 34.96 -25.10
CA SER A 5 -14.01 34.38 -23.85
C SER A 5 -14.33 32.88 -23.68
N SER A 6 -13.52 32.07 -24.37
CA SER A 6 -12.83 30.88 -23.86
C SER A 6 -13.13 30.51 -22.40
N VAL A 7 -13.96 29.50 -22.18
CA VAL A 7 -13.93 28.72 -20.94
C VAL A 7 -13.05 27.51 -21.18
N GLN A 8 -11.74 27.73 -21.23
CA GLN A 8 -10.79 26.67 -20.90
C GLN A 8 -10.84 26.53 -19.39
N LYS A 9 -11.62 25.55 -18.93
CA LYS A 9 -11.58 25.08 -17.55
C LYS A 9 -10.25 24.36 -17.37
N THR A 10 -9.19 25.13 -17.10
CA THR A 10 -7.89 24.59 -16.73
C THR A 10 -8.09 23.85 -15.41
N GLU A 11 -8.24 22.53 -15.46
CA GLU A 11 -8.02 21.68 -14.30
C GLU A 11 -6.59 21.98 -13.83
N LYS A 12 -6.45 22.78 -12.77
CA LYS A 12 -5.20 22.88 -12.02
C LYS A 12 -4.86 21.46 -11.55
N ARG A 13 -4.02 20.74 -12.29
CA ARG A 13 -3.46 19.46 -11.86
C ARG A 13 -2.80 19.69 -10.50
N GLN A 14 -3.28 18.95 -9.50
CA GLN A 14 -2.82 19.06 -8.11
C GLN A 14 -1.33 18.71 -8.03
N THR A 15 -0.49 19.69 -7.72
CA THR A 15 0.90 19.46 -7.32
C THR A 15 0.89 18.83 -5.93
N VAL A 16 1.59 17.70 -5.75
CA VAL A 16 1.75 17.08 -4.43
C VAL A 16 2.51 18.04 -3.52
N THR A 17 1.89 18.42 -2.40
CA THR A 17 2.53 19.29 -1.40
C THR A 17 3.42 18.48 -0.46
N ASP A 18 4.31 19.16 0.27
CA ASP A 18 5.16 18.50 1.25
C ASP A 18 4.31 17.88 2.38
N GLU A 19 3.21 18.52 2.76
CA GLU A 19 2.26 17.96 3.74
C GLU A 19 1.59 16.69 3.26
N GLN A 20 1.25 16.61 1.96
CA GLN A 20 0.75 15.37 1.36
C GLN A 20 1.82 14.28 1.38
N ARG A 21 3.09 14.61 1.08
CA ARG A 21 4.18 13.63 1.15
C ARG A 21 4.37 13.11 2.58
N ASP A 22 4.39 14.00 3.55
CA ASP A 22 4.53 13.64 4.96
C ASP A 22 3.35 12.80 5.46
N MET A 23 2.12 13.14 5.05
CA MET A 23 0.95 12.34 5.36
C MET A 23 1.03 10.93 4.75
N ALA A 24 1.49 10.80 3.50
CA ALA A 24 1.68 9.50 2.86
C ALA A 24 2.69 8.65 3.65
N LEU A 25 3.84 9.21 3.99
CA LEU A 25 4.86 8.49 4.77
C LEU A 25 4.34 8.07 6.15
N ARG A 26 3.56 8.92 6.84
CA ARG A 26 2.96 8.59 8.13
C ARG A 26 1.90 7.48 8.03
N ILE A 27 1.07 7.51 6.98
CA ILE A 27 0.11 6.42 6.68
C ILE A 27 0.86 5.11 6.47
N LEU A 28 1.91 5.12 5.64
CA LEU A 28 2.71 3.95 5.33
C LEU A 28 3.42 3.40 6.59
N ALA A 29 4.05 4.26 7.40
CA ALA A 29 4.67 3.87 8.66
C ALA A 29 3.67 3.22 9.63
N THR A 30 2.49 3.84 9.77
CA THR A 30 1.42 3.31 10.65
C THR A 30 0.88 1.98 10.13
N ALA A 31 0.70 1.85 8.82
CA ALA A 31 0.30 0.59 8.21
C ALA A 31 1.33 -0.50 8.46
N MET A 32 2.63 -0.22 8.31
CA MET A 32 3.68 -1.18 8.62
C MET A 32 3.68 -1.58 10.10
N ALA A 33 3.52 -0.65 11.04
CA ALA A 33 3.46 -0.98 12.46
C ALA A 33 2.24 -1.86 12.81
N ILE A 34 1.08 -1.60 12.21
CA ILE A 34 -0.10 -2.46 12.33
C ILE A 34 0.19 -3.84 11.74
N MET A 35 0.72 -3.89 10.52
CA MET A 35 0.89 -5.13 9.76
C MET A 35 2.03 -6.00 10.30
N ARG A 36 3.16 -5.44 10.71
CA ARG A 36 4.34 -6.20 11.15
C ARG A 36 4.39 -6.39 12.65
N ASP A 37 4.07 -5.34 13.41
CA ASP A 37 4.30 -5.28 14.86
C ASP A 37 3.01 -5.51 15.67
N ASP A 38 1.88 -5.74 14.98
CA ASP A 38 0.55 -5.93 15.59
C ASP A 38 0.07 -4.75 16.43
N GLN A 39 0.48 -3.54 16.02
CA GLN A 39 0.00 -2.32 16.68
C GLN A 39 -1.54 -2.29 16.64
N PRO A 40 -2.21 -2.05 17.78
CA PRO A 40 -3.66 -1.90 17.82
C PRO A 40 -4.12 -0.78 16.89
N PHE A 41 -5.27 -0.98 16.25
CA PHE A 41 -5.90 0.04 15.42
C PHE A 41 -7.41 0.07 15.65
N ASP A 42 -8.00 1.24 15.49
CA ASP A 42 -9.44 1.44 15.46
C ASP A 42 -9.83 1.88 14.04
N PRO A 43 -10.63 1.08 13.29
CA PRO A 43 -11.13 1.48 11.99
C PRO A 43 -11.91 2.81 12.00
N ALA A 44 -12.48 3.22 13.13
CA ALA A 44 -13.16 4.51 13.25
C ALA A 44 -12.20 5.69 13.47
N HIS A 45 -11.01 5.42 14.04
CA HIS A 45 -10.04 6.43 14.45
C HIS A 45 -8.62 6.02 14.04
N THR A 46 -8.32 6.12 12.75
CA THR A 46 -6.99 5.83 12.18
C THR A 46 -6.50 6.98 11.30
N ILE A 47 -5.18 7.10 11.15
CA ILE A 47 -4.54 8.06 10.25
C ILE A 47 -4.91 7.84 8.77
N PHE A 48 -5.42 6.65 8.42
CA PHE A 48 -5.86 6.34 7.07
C PHE A 48 -7.00 7.25 6.61
N GLY A 49 -7.77 7.81 7.55
CA GLY A 49 -8.87 8.72 7.28
C GLY A 49 -10.19 8.19 7.84
N ARG A 50 -11.30 8.73 7.35
CA ARG A 50 -12.63 8.30 7.75
C ARG A 50 -12.98 6.99 7.05
N ASN A 51 -13.32 5.97 7.81
CA ASN A 51 -13.92 4.76 7.25
C ASN A 51 -15.30 5.09 6.67
N PHE A 52 -15.49 4.82 5.37
CA PHE A 52 -16.74 5.10 4.65
C PHE A 52 -17.43 3.83 4.14
N ALA A 53 -16.75 2.69 4.12
CA ALA A 53 -17.32 1.43 3.66
C ALA A 53 -16.70 0.23 4.37
N VAL A 54 -17.56 -0.76 4.63
CA VAL A 54 -17.17 -2.05 5.19
C VAL A 54 -17.71 -3.13 4.26
N ASN A 55 -16.80 -3.81 3.55
CA ASN A 55 -17.16 -4.86 2.62
C ASN A 55 -16.88 -6.24 3.24
N LEU A 56 -17.91 -7.08 3.29
CA LEU A 56 -17.75 -8.50 3.54
C LEU A 56 -17.44 -9.17 2.21
N ARG A 57 -16.18 -9.57 2.00
CA ARG A 57 -15.82 -10.29 0.77
C ARG A 57 -16.51 -11.66 0.79
N ARG A 58 -17.40 -11.92 -0.18
CA ARG A 58 -18.14 -13.19 -0.23
C ARG A 58 -17.16 -14.36 -0.40
N GLY A 59 -17.22 -15.33 0.51
CA GLY A 59 -16.41 -16.56 0.45
C GLY A 59 -15.10 -16.52 1.25
N SER A 60 -14.49 -15.36 1.45
CA SER A 60 -13.45 -15.17 2.45
C SER A 60 -14.11 -14.67 3.73
N MET A 61 -13.82 -15.24 4.89
CA MET A 61 -14.26 -14.66 6.17
C MET A 61 -13.53 -13.34 6.46
N SER A 62 -13.21 -12.52 5.44
CA SER A 62 -12.50 -11.26 5.54
C SER A 62 -13.46 -10.07 5.52
N THR A 63 -13.11 -9.06 6.31
CA THR A 63 -13.77 -7.75 6.33
C THR A 63 -12.76 -6.76 5.81
N GLU A 64 -13.14 -6.01 4.77
CA GLU A 64 -12.32 -4.95 4.20
C GLU A 64 -12.90 -3.61 4.64
N TYR A 65 -12.07 -2.78 5.26
CA TYR A 65 -12.37 -1.40 5.60
C TYR A 65 -11.82 -0.48 4.52
N SER A 66 -12.64 0.43 4.00
CA SER A 66 -12.23 1.45 3.03
C SER A 66 -12.21 2.83 3.67
N PHE A 67 -11.15 3.59 3.41
CA PHE A 67 -10.89 4.87 4.05
C PHE A 67 -10.84 6.01 3.03
N GLU A 68 -11.42 7.14 3.42
CA GLU A 68 -11.33 8.40 2.70
C GLU A 68 -10.41 9.34 3.49
N ASN A 69 -9.29 9.73 2.88
CA ASN A 69 -8.34 10.63 3.50
C ASN A 69 -8.48 12.05 2.89
N PRO A 70 -8.66 13.10 3.69
CA PRO A 70 -8.80 14.45 3.16
C PRO A 70 -7.56 14.95 2.41
N ALA A 71 -6.36 14.45 2.74
CA ALA A 71 -5.14 14.76 2.00
C ALA A 71 -5.08 14.05 0.63
N PHE A 72 -5.84 12.95 0.47
CA PHE A 72 -5.90 12.15 -0.76
C PHE A 72 -7.34 11.77 -1.13
N PRO A 73 -8.19 12.72 -1.55
CA PRO A 73 -9.62 12.47 -1.76
C PRO A 73 -9.94 11.41 -2.82
N ARG A 74 -8.97 11.08 -3.69
CA ARG A 74 -9.11 10.10 -4.77
C ARG A 74 -8.26 8.85 -4.57
N ALA A 75 -7.53 8.76 -3.46
CA ALA A 75 -6.77 7.55 -3.16
C ALA A 75 -7.70 6.41 -2.79
N TYR A 76 -7.33 5.20 -3.19
CA TYR A 76 -7.95 3.98 -2.72
C TYR A 76 -7.13 3.46 -1.54
N ILE A 77 -7.68 3.50 -0.33
CA ILE A 77 -7.02 3.03 0.89
C ILE A 77 -7.90 1.97 1.54
N THR A 78 -7.34 0.76 1.72
CA THR A 78 -8.06 -0.34 2.36
C THR A 78 -7.23 -1.13 3.35
N LEU A 79 -7.89 -1.64 4.39
CA LEU A 79 -7.33 -2.60 5.34
C LEU A 79 -8.27 -3.80 5.45
N SER A 80 -7.76 -4.97 5.10
CA SER A 80 -8.46 -6.24 5.25
C SER A 80 -8.09 -6.91 6.56
N VAL A 81 -9.10 -7.45 7.24
CA VAL A 81 -8.96 -8.28 8.44
C VAL A 81 -9.64 -9.63 8.26
N VAL A 82 -9.13 -10.65 8.94
CA VAL A 82 -9.71 -12.00 9.00
C VAL A 82 -9.86 -12.43 10.46
N ALA A 83 -10.65 -13.48 10.72
CA ALA A 83 -10.59 -14.15 12.01
C ALA A 83 -9.20 -14.78 12.15
N ASP A 84 -8.56 -14.62 13.30
CA ASP A 84 -7.21 -15.10 13.58
C ASP A 84 -7.01 -16.54 13.09
N PRO A 85 -6.14 -16.78 12.09
CA PRO A 85 -5.95 -18.10 11.51
C PRO A 85 -5.24 -19.06 12.48
N THR A 86 -4.67 -18.56 13.58
CA THR A 86 -3.96 -19.37 14.59
C THR A 86 -4.86 -19.82 15.73
N ASP A 87 -6.05 -19.22 15.86
CA ASP A 87 -7.09 -19.63 16.81
C ASP A 87 -7.98 -20.70 16.16
N TYR A 88 -8.06 -21.89 16.74
CA TYR A 88 -8.83 -23.03 16.19
C TYR A 88 -10.27 -23.13 16.72
N THR A 89 -10.78 -22.09 17.38
CA THR A 89 -12.17 -22.05 17.86
C THR A 89 -13.15 -22.27 16.70
N ALA A 90 -14.04 -23.26 16.85
CA ALA A 90 -15.01 -23.65 15.83
C ALA A 90 -15.96 -22.52 15.44
N ASP A 91 -16.45 -21.77 16.43
CA ASP A 91 -17.26 -20.57 16.18
C ASP A 91 -16.36 -19.38 15.83
N ARG A 92 -16.08 -19.23 14.53
CA ARG A 92 -15.23 -18.15 13.98
C ARG A 92 -15.76 -16.74 14.25
N ARG A 93 -17.01 -16.57 14.69
CA ARG A 93 -17.56 -15.25 15.07
C ARG A 93 -17.01 -14.73 16.38
N LYS A 94 -16.50 -15.63 17.24
CA LYS A 94 -15.90 -15.29 18.55
C LYS A 94 -14.40 -15.04 18.47
N VAL A 95 -13.79 -15.39 17.34
CA VAL A 95 -12.35 -15.28 17.12
C VAL A 95 -11.97 -13.82 16.85
N LYS A 96 -10.87 -13.37 17.46
CA LYS A 96 -10.31 -12.02 17.25
C LYS A 96 -10.10 -11.77 15.76
N ARG A 97 -10.44 -10.56 15.30
CA ARG A 97 -10.14 -10.12 13.94
C ARG A 97 -8.73 -9.54 13.88
N VAL A 98 -7.92 -9.97 12.92
CA VAL A 98 -6.51 -9.56 12.76
C VAL A 98 -6.24 -9.07 11.34
N PRO A 99 -5.37 -8.06 11.14
CA PRO A 99 -4.97 -7.55 9.83
C PRO A 99 -4.36 -8.62 8.93
N THR A 100 -4.67 -8.60 7.64
CA THR A 100 -4.04 -9.50 6.65
C THR A 100 -3.47 -8.74 5.46
N GLU A 101 -4.06 -7.62 5.07
CA GLU A 101 -3.62 -6.88 3.89
C GLU A 101 -3.93 -5.39 4.05
N PHE A 102 -2.96 -4.55 3.74
CA PHE A 102 -3.15 -3.11 3.60
C PHE A 102 -2.81 -2.71 2.16
N THR A 103 -3.68 -1.92 1.53
CA THR A 103 -3.45 -1.39 0.18
C THR A 103 -3.65 0.11 0.19
N VAL A 104 -2.75 0.83 -0.46
CA VAL A 104 -2.98 2.21 -0.89
C VAL A 104 -2.62 2.38 -2.36
N TRP A 105 -3.53 2.98 -3.12
CA TRP A 105 -3.24 3.55 -4.44
C TRP A 105 -3.47 5.05 -4.38
N PHE A 106 -2.42 5.82 -4.59
CA PHE A 106 -2.44 7.26 -4.49
C PHE A 106 -3.04 7.92 -5.73
N SER A 107 -3.92 8.89 -5.50
CA SER A 107 -4.38 9.84 -6.51
C SER A 107 -4.58 11.19 -5.81
N PRO A 108 -3.76 12.22 -6.10
CA PRO A 108 -2.70 12.26 -7.13
C PRO A 108 -1.53 11.29 -6.87
N LEU A 109 -0.74 11.00 -7.91
CA LEU A 109 0.47 10.15 -7.79
C LEU A 109 1.52 10.85 -6.92
N MET A 110 2.21 10.10 -6.06
CA MET A 110 3.14 10.68 -5.08
C MET A 110 4.50 10.98 -5.70
N LYS A 111 4.81 12.26 -5.87
CA LYS A 111 6.13 12.77 -6.29
C LYS A 111 7.07 12.91 -5.08
N GLY A 112 8.34 12.58 -5.28
CA GLY A 112 9.39 12.79 -4.27
C GLY A 112 9.43 11.76 -3.14
N ILE A 113 8.68 10.66 -3.26
CA ILE A 113 8.90 9.44 -2.45
C ILE A 113 9.68 8.48 -3.32
N THR A 114 10.94 8.20 -2.97
CA THR A 114 11.79 7.28 -3.73
C THR A 114 11.64 5.85 -3.22
N ARG A 115 12.09 4.89 -4.03
CA ARG A 115 12.24 3.50 -3.63
C ARG A 115 13.11 3.37 -2.37
N SER A 116 14.28 4.02 -2.34
CA SER A 116 15.20 3.96 -1.19
C SER A 116 14.58 4.47 0.10
N MET A 117 13.78 5.55 0.04
CA MET A 117 13.05 6.05 1.20
C MET A 117 12.07 5.00 1.76
N LEU A 118 11.41 4.24 0.89
CA LEU A 118 10.49 3.17 1.31
C LEU A 118 11.24 1.92 1.81
N GLU A 119 12.39 1.60 1.21
CA GLU A 119 13.29 0.55 1.71
C GLU A 119 13.74 0.83 3.15
N ASP A 120 14.06 2.10 3.46
CA ASP A 120 14.43 2.53 4.81
C ASP A 120 13.23 2.64 5.77
N LEU A 121 12.06 3.09 5.27
CA LEU A 121 10.85 3.25 6.08
C LEU A 121 10.30 1.90 6.55
N PHE A 122 10.40 0.87 5.70
CA PHE A 122 9.85 -0.47 5.93
C PHE A 122 10.87 -1.52 6.38
N PRO A 123 12.08 -1.08 6.73
CA PRO A 123 13.34 -1.84 6.61
C PRO A 123 13.20 -3.11 5.77
N LEU A 124 13.38 -2.97 4.45
CA LEU A 124 13.18 -4.06 3.50
C LEU A 124 14.45 -4.88 3.26
N ASP A 125 14.30 -6.19 3.16
CA ASP A 125 15.39 -7.06 2.73
C ASP A 125 15.65 -6.89 1.22
N ILE A 126 16.86 -6.43 0.90
CA ILE A 126 17.31 -6.20 -0.48
C ILE A 126 17.92 -7.49 -1.05
N GLY A 127 17.63 -7.77 -2.31
CA GLY A 127 18.17 -8.88 -3.09
C GLY A 127 17.24 -10.08 -3.21
N TYR A 128 16.11 -10.12 -2.48
CA TYR A 128 15.12 -11.18 -2.62
C TYR A 128 13.69 -10.76 -2.21
N TRP A 129 12.71 -11.53 -2.70
CA TRP A 129 11.33 -11.54 -2.18
C TRP A 129 10.88 -12.98 -1.92
N VAL A 130 9.75 -13.16 -1.23
CA VAL A 130 9.17 -14.48 -0.94
C VAL A 130 7.91 -14.66 -1.78
N ASP A 131 7.82 -15.76 -2.52
CA ASP A 131 6.61 -16.07 -3.30
C ASP A 131 5.50 -16.68 -2.44
N GLY A 132 4.29 -16.80 -3.01
CA GLY A 132 3.13 -17.36 -2.29
C GLY A 132 3.29 -18.81 -1.82
N ASN A 133 4.36 -19.51 -2.22
CA ASN A 133 4.70 -20.84 -1.75
C ASN A 133 5.78 -20.81 -0.64
N GLY A 134 6.20 -19.62 -0.19
CA GLY A 134 7.27 -19.44 0.80
C GLY A 134 8.68 -19.53 0.22
N ASN A 135 8.87 -19.56 -1.11
CA ASN A 135 10.20 -19.66 -1.70
C ASN A 135 10.83 -18.29 -1.89
N ARG A 136 12.11 -18.16 -1.51
CA ARG A 136 12.91 -16.97 -1.82
C ARG A 136 13.19 -16.91 -3.32
N ARG A 137 12.90 -15.76 -3.92
CA ARG A 137 13.17 -15.43 -5.32
C ARG A 137 14.21 -14.31 -5.37
N PRO A 138 15.26 -14.44 -6.21
CA PRO A 138 16.29 -13.44 -6.30
C PRO A 138 15.80 -12.15 -6.98
N GLY A 139 16.41 -11.03 -6.61
CA GLY A 139 16.04 -9.70 -7.08
C GLY A 139 14.78 -9.17 -6.39
N ASN A 140 14.48 -7.89 -6.57
CA ASN A 140 13.24 -7.26 -6.09
C ASN A 140 12.47 -6.57 -7.21
N ASP A 141 13.14 -6.32 -8.33
CA ASP A 141 12.62 -5.68 -9.50
C ASP A 141 11.84 -6.70 -10.35
N MET A 142 10.56 -6.46 -10.56
CA MET A 142 9.68 -7.31 -11.36
C MET A 142 9.53 -6.83 -12.80
N GLY A 143 10.23 -5.76 -13.17
CA GLY A 143 10.12 -5.07 -14.45
C GLY A 143 8.80 -4.32 -14.62
N ALA A 144 8.62 -3.82 -15.84
CA ALA A 144 7.35 -3.33 -16.34
C ALA A 144 6.63 -4.43 -17.13
N ILE A 145 5.31 -4.53 -16.98
CA ILE A 145 4.49 -5.55 -17.65
C ILE A 145 3.71 -4.87 -18.78
N PRO A 146 3.86 -5.29 -20.06
CA PRO A 146 3.02 -4.79 -21.14
C PRO A 146 1.52 -5.00 -20.85
N PRO A 147 0.63 -4.05 -21.19
CA PRO A 147 0.90 -2.80 -21.91
C PRO A 147 1.35 -1.64 -21.00
N GLN A 148 1.42 -1.83 -19.68
CA GLN A 148 1.81 -0.77 -18.73
C GLN A 148 3.34 -0.65 -18.65
N VAL A 149 3.99 -0.33 -19.77
CA VAL A 149 5.46 -0.21 -19.86
C VAL A 149 6.06 0.88 -18.97
N LEU A 150 5.24 1.81 -18.47
CA LEU A 150 5.64 2.84 -17.51
C LEU A 150 5.27 2.48 -16.07
N LEU A 151 4.77 1.27 -15.78
CA LEU A 151 4.46 0.81 -14.43
C LEU A 151 5.48 -0.25 -14.00
N HIS A 152 6.33 0.13 -13.07
CA HIS A 152 7.37 -0.72 -12.52
C HIS A 152 6.95 -1.28 -11.16
N HIS A 153 6.98 -2.59 -11.01
CA HIS A 153 6.70 -3.25 -9.75
C HIS A 153 7.95 -3.73 -9.04
N TYR A 154 7.95 -3.59 -7.71
CA TYR A 154 8.96 -4.18 -6.86
C TYR A 154 8.34 -5.02 -5.76
N ARG A 155 9.01 -6.11 -5.37
CA ARG A 155 8.60 -6.99 -4.28
C ARG A 155 9.71 -7.16 -3.26
N TYR A 156 9.36 -7.18 -1.99
CA TYR A 156 10.30 -7.34 -0.87
C TYR A 156 9.66 -8.17 0.24
N ARG A 157 10.52 -8.66 1.14
CA ARG A 157 10.13 -9.05 2.50
C ARG A 157 10.59 -7.94 3.45
N ALA A 158 9.73 -7.49 4.35
CA ALA A 158 10.14 -6.62 5.46
C ALA A 158 11.06 -7.42 6.39
N SER A 159 12.22 -6.85 6.74
CA SER A 159 13.20 -7.48 7.61
C SER A 159 12.59 -7.80 8.98
N ASN A 160 12.98 -8.93 9.54
CA ASN A 160 12.59 -9.30 10.89
C ASN A 160 13.32 -8.41 11.91
N GLN A 161 12.59 -7.58 12.63
CA GLN A 161 13.11 -6.76 13.73
C GLN A 161 12.75 -7.36 15.09
N PRO A 162 13.44 -7.02 16.19
CA PRO A 162 13.10 -7.54 17.51
C PRO A 162 11.64 -7.29 17.95
N ALA A 163 11.01 -6.23 17.44
CA ALA A 163 9.61 -5.90 17.71
C ALA A 163 8.63 -6.56 16.72
N SER A 164 9.12 -7.15 15.63
CA SER A 164 8.30 -7.75 14.60
C SER A 164 7.59 -8.99 15.13
N ARG A 165 6.29 -9.06 14.87
CA ARG A 165 5.42 -10.19 15.25
C ARG A 165 5.06 -11.06 14.07
N PHE A 166 5.01 -10.46 12.89
CA PHE A 166 4.61 -11.12 11.66
C PHE A 166 5.57 -10.74 10.52
N PRO A 167 5.96 -11.70 9.67
CA PRO A 167 6.55 -11.38 8.39
C PRO A 167 5.54 -10.62 7.53
N VAL A 168 6.04 -9.64 6.77
CA VAL A 168 5.23 -8.83 5.87
C VAL A 168 5.88 -8.81 4.49
N ASP A 169 5.13 -9.21 3.48
CA ASP A 169 5.49 -9.00 2.09
C ASP A 169 5.06 -7.62 1.63
N VAL A 170 5.95 -6.94 0.90
CA VAL A 170 5.75 -5.57 0.45
C VAL A 170 5.83 -5.54 -1.07
N GLN A 171 4.79 -4.98 -1.71
CA GLN A 171 4.83 -4.66 -3.14
C GLN A 171 4.72 -3.15 -3.33
N LEU A 172 5.63 -2.60 -4.13
CA LEU A 172 5.66 -1.19 -4.49
C LEU A 172 5.36 -1.05 -5.97
N ALA A 173 4.56 -0.06 -6.34
CA ALA A 173 4.23 0.26 -7.72
C ALA A 173 4.66 1.69 -8.04
N PHE A 174 5.57 1.85 -8.99
CA PHE A 174 6.10 3.13 -9.44
C PHE A 174 5.75 3.39 -10.90
N GLY A 175 5.50 4.67 -11.21
CA GLY A 175 5.24 5.15 -12.55
C GLY A 175 6.51 5.76 -13.07
N ASP A 176 7.11 5.17 -14.09
CA ASP A 176 8.30 5.71 -14.72
C ASP A 176 7.97 7.01 -15.47
N PRO A 177 8.95 7.93 -15.56
CA PRO A 177 8.85 9.07 -16.47
C PRO A 177 8.52 8.60 -17.89
N ASP A 178 7.57 9.25 -18.54
CA ASP A 178 7.31 9.03 -19.96
C ASP A 178 8.48 9.60 -20.78
N PRO A 179 9.28 8.78 -21.47
CA PRO A 179 10.43 9.25 -22.24
C PRO A 179 10.03 10.12 -23.44
N GLN A 180 8.76 10.10 -23.86
CA GLN A 180 8.22 10.92 -24.95
C GLN A 180 7.57 12.21 -24.46
N ALA A 181 7.50 12.44 -23.15
CA ALA A 181 6.95 13.67 -22.62
C ALA A 181 7.85 14.86 -22.95
N THR A 182 7.38 15.70 -23.85
CA THR A 182 8.07 16.92 -24.31
C THR A 182 7.66 18.17 -23.52
N ASP A 183 6.57 18.08 -22.75
CA ASP A 183 6.08 19.16 -21.89
C ASP A 183 6.88 19.22 -20.58
N GLY A 184 7.27 20.43 -20.18
CA GLY A 184 8.07 20.66 -18.96
C GLY A 184 7.43 20.18 -17.65
N ASP A 185 6.15 19.85 -17.66
CA ASP A 185 5.33 19.50 -16.49
C ASP A 185 5.26 17.98 -16.20
N ALA A 186 5.74 17.13 -17.11
CA ALA A 186 5.76 15.68 -16.88
C ALA A 186 6.74 15.30 -15.75
N PRO A 187 6.43 14.29 -14.92
CA PRO A 187 7.37 13.82 -13.90
C PRO A 187 8.67 13.35 -14.56
N LYS A 188 9.79 13.97 -14.17
CA LYS A 188 11.13 13.56 -14.63
C LYS A 188 11.74 12.45 -13.77
N THR A 189 11.05 12.06 -12.71
CA THR A 189 11.44 11.01 -11.78
C THR A 189 10.27 10.05 -11.57
N PRO A 190 10.54 8.79 -11.17
CA PRO A 190 9.49 7.86 -10.84
C PRO A 190 8.54 8.40 -9.76
N VAL A 191 7.26 8.15 -9.93
CA VAL A 191 6.21 8.54 -8.98
C VAL A 191 5.62 7.32 -8.31
N LEU A 192 5.36 7.36 -7.00
CA LEU A 192 4.74 6.25 -6.30
C LEU A 192 3.23 6.22 -6.61
N LEU A 193 2.76 5.10 -7.17
CA LEU A 193 1.34 4.84 -7.41
C LEU A 193 0.72 4.11 -6.25
N GLY A 194 1.39 3.10 -5.70
CA GLY A 194 0.76 2.26 -4.71
C GLY A 194 1.70 1.39 -3.90
N VAL A 195 1.20 0.99 -2.74
CA VAL A 195 1.86 0.10 -1.79
C VAL A 195 0.85 -0.96 -1.35
N LEU A 196 1.29 -2.21 -1.39
CA LEU A 196 0.57 -3.36 -0.87
C LEU A 196 1.44 -4.01 0.22
N LEU A 197 0.86 -4.18 1.40
CA LEU A 197 1.45 -4.91 2.51
C LEU A 197 0.61 -6.15 2.76
N THR A 198 1.21 -7.32 2.78
CA THR A 198 0.53 -8.59 3.06
C THR A 198 1.20 -9.27 4.23
N ARG A 199 0.43 -9.54 5.27
CA ARG A 199 0.92 -10.28 6.44
C ARG A 199 0.97 -11.77 6.10
N ASP A 200 2.11 -12.40 6.34
CA ASP A 200 2.27 -13.84 6.14
C ASP A 200 1.92 -14.60 7.42
N TYR A 201 0.78 -15.28 7.38
CA TYR A 201 0.32 -16.15 8.45
C TYR A 201 0.75 -17.60 8.28
N SER A 202 1.32 -17.98 7.13
CA SER A 202 1.68 -19.38 6.84
C SER A 202 2.81 -19.88 7.74
N GLU A 203 3.69 -18.99 8.20
CA GLU A 203 4.73 -19.31 9.17
C GLU A 203 4.18 -19.56 10.58
N LEU A 204 2.94 -19.13 10.86
CA LEU A 204 2.31 -19.20 12.19
C LEU A 204 1.28 -20.32 12.34
N ILE A 205 0.88 -20.95 11.24
CA ILE A 205 0.02 -22.13 11.26
C ILE A 205 0.96 -23.34 11.45
N PRO A 206 0.86 -24.09 12.57
CA PRO A 206 1.61 -25.33 12.74
C PRO A 206 1.36 -26.23 11.53
N LYS A 207 2.42 -26.58 10.79
CA LYS A 207 2.33 -27.63 9.78
C LYS A 207 1.83 -28.88 10.50
N GLN A 208 0.68 -29.41 10.09
CA GLN A 208 0.24 -30.72 10.55
C GLN A 208 1.40 -31.69 10.28
N ARG A 209 2.00 -32.18 11.37
CA ARG A 209 3.00 -33.26 11.34
C ARG A 209 2.27 -34.59 11.31
#